data_AF-A0A1S4BCH8-F1
#
_entry.id   AF-A0A1S4BCH8-F1
#
_cell.length_a   1.000
_cell.length_b   1.000
_cell.length_c   1.000
_cell.angle_alpha   90.00
_cell.angle_beta   90.00
_cell.angle_gamma   90.00
#
_symmetry.space_group_name_H-M   'P 1'
#
loop_
_entity.id
_entity.type
_entity.pdbx_description
1 polymer ?
#
loop_
_entity_poly.entity_id
_entity_poly.type
_entity_poly.pdbx_seq_one_letter_code
_entity_poly.pdbx_strand_id
1 'polypeptide(L)'
;MTPEGKERIQEPCTKMSVECGCALKELALSMKTMIIYPTTDSHILKAKAASEKLRSIIRSGSLSEEAELRQLLPTTRVASLVLDLVTSSVEILDSVNQLAVLMKFKILASKPKRLGSKNRIPSGNIGEAHIAINVE
;
A
#
# COMPACT_ATOMS: atom_id res chain seq x y z
N MET A 1 10.52 12.92 17.83
CA MET A 1 9.81 11.64 17.74
C MET A 1 10.85 10.59 17.97
N THR A 2 10.72 9.81 19.04
CA THR A 2 11.64 8.70 19.29
C THR A 2 11.62 7.74 18.07
N PRO A 3 12.70 6.98 17.80
CA PRO A 3 12.72 5.98 16.74
C PRO A 3 11.50 5.05 16.79
N GLU A 4 11.05 4.70 18.00
CA GLU A 4 9.89 3.86 18.26
C GLU A 4 8.58 4.56 17.86
N GLY A 5 8.46 5.88 18.06
CA GLY A 5 7.32 6.66 17.58
C GLY A 5 7.23 6.75 16.05
N LYS A 6 8.38 6.86 15.37
CA LYS A 6 8.48 6.83 13.89
C LYS A 6 8.04 5.50 13.33
N GLU A 7 8.54 4.42 13.90
CA GLU A 7 8.21 3.06 13.47
C GLU A 7 6.72 2.75 13.67
N ARG A 8 6.12 3.20 14.78
CA ARG A 8 4.68 3.05 15.07
C ARG A 8 3.77 3.75 14.05
N ILE A 9 4.20 4.85 13.43
CA ILE A 9 3.42 5.51 12.35
C ILE A 9 3.76 4.91 10.98
N GLN A 10 5.03 4.57 10.75
CA GLN A 10 5.49 4.03 9.47
C GLN A 10 4.85 2.69 9.14
N GLU A 11 4.71 1.79 10.12
CA GLU A 11 4.11 0.47 9.92
C GLU A 11 2.67 0.53 9.37
N PRO A 12 1.70 1.23 10.02
CA PRO A 12 0.36 1.33 9.46
C PRO A 12 0.31 2.13 8.14
N CYS A 13 1.15 3.16 7.96
CA CYS A 13 1.25 3.88 6.68
C CYS A 13 1.72 2.97 5.53
N THR A 14 2.70 2.11 5.78
CA THR A 14 3.19 1.13 4.81
C THR A 14 2.09 0.12 4.49
N LYS A 15 1.40 -0.39 5.52
CA LYS A 15 0.31 -1.35 5.34
C LYS A 15 -0.83 -0.79 4.52
N MET A 16 -1.29 0.44 4.82
CA MET A 16 -2.32 1.13 4.03
C MET A 16 -1.89 1.28 2.57
N SER A 17 -0.67 1.77 2.33
CA SER A 17 -0.14 1.97 0.97
C SER A 17 -0.12 0.67 0.15
N VAL A 18 0.35 -0.44 0.74
CA VAL A 18 0.40 -1.75 0.07
C VAL A 18 -1.01 -2.26 -0.26
N GLU A 19 -1.92 -2.24 0.71
CA GLU A 19 -3.26 -2.77 0.51
C GLU A 19 -4.07 -1.90 -0.47
N CYS A 20 -3.96 -0.56 -0.40
CA CYS A 20 -4.51 0.35 -1.40
C CYS A 20 -3.96 0.07 -2.80
N GLY A 21 -2.64 -0.09 -2.94
CA GLY A 21 -2.01 -0.41 -4.22
C GLY A 21 -2.50 -1.73 -4.82
N CYS A 22 -2.67 -2.76 -3.97
CA CYS A 22 -3.26 -4.03 -4.38
C CYS A 22 -4.72 -3.86 -4.83
N ALA A 23 -5.55 -3.16 -4.05
CA ALA A 23 -6.94 -2.90 -4.40
C ALA A 23 -7.05 -2.12 -5.73
N LEU A 24 -6.33 -1.02 -5.88
CA LEU A 24 -6.35 -0.19 -7.09
C LEU A 24 -5.87 -0.96 -8.33
N LYS A 25 -4.87 -1.83 -8.17
CA LYS A 25 -4.42 -2.71 -9.25
C LYS A 25 -5.51 -3.68 -9.68
N GLU A 26 -6.21 -4.31 -8.74
CA GLU A 26 -7.31 -5.22 -9.04
C GLU A 26 -8.49 -4.48 -9.68
N LEU A 27 -8.83 -3.28 -9.20
CA LEU A 27 -9.87 -2.44 -9.81
C LEU A 27 -9.53 -2.05 -11.25
N ALA A 28 -8.29 -1.67 -11.52
CA ALA A 28 -7.83 -1.39 -12.88
C ALA A 28 -7.93 -2.64 -13.78
N LEU A 29 -7.57 -3.81 -13.26
CA LEU A 29 -7.76 -5.08 -13.97
C LEU A 29 -9.24 -5.40 -14.18
N SER A 30 -10.09 -5.11 -13.19
CA SER A 30 -11.54 -5.32 -13.27
C SER A 30 -12.13 -4.52 -14.42
N MET A 31 -11.83 -3.23 -14.50
CA MET A 31 -12.29 -2.39 -15.59
C MET A 31 -11.78 -2.86 -16.95
N LYS A 32 -10.50 -3.27 -17.04
CA LYS A 32 -9.90 -3.74 -18.29
C LYS A 32 -10.50 -5.06 -18.79
N THR A 33 -10.83 -5.96 -17.88
CA THR A 33 -11.27 -7.33 -18.20
C THR A 33 -12.78 -7.52 -18.09
N MET A 34 -13.49 -6.53 -17.54
CA MET A 34 -14.90 -6.62 -17.13
C MET A 34 -15.15 -7.80 -16.17
N ILE A 35 -14.20 -8.03 -15.26
CA ILE A 35 -14.26 -9.10 -14.25
C ILE A 35 -14.10 -8.52 -12.85
N ILE A 36 -14.98 -8.86 -11.91
CA ILE A 36 -14.86 -8.50 -10.50
C ILE A 36 -13.88 -9.46 -9.81
N TYR A 37 -12.86 -8.91 -9.13
CA TYR A 37 -11.92 -9.66 -8.30
C TYR A 37 -12.41 -9.67 -6.83
N PRO A 38 -12.74 -10.84 -6.25
CA PRO A 38 -13.26 -10.92 -4.88
C PRO A 38 -12.27 -10.47 -3.80
N THR A 39 -10.97 -10.41 -4.13
CA THR A 39 -9.91 -10.00 -3.21
C THR A 39 -9.85 -8.50 -2.97
N THR A 40 -10.49 -7.70 -3.81
CA THR A 40 -10.42 -6.23 -3.75
C THR A 40 -11.02 -5.70 -2.45
N ASP A 41 -12.19 -6.21 -2.05
CA ASP A 41 -12.84 -5.85 -0.77
C ASP A 41 -11.95 -6.23 0.42
N SER A 42 -11.24 -7.36 0.35
CA SER A 42 -10.31 -7.78 1.41
C SER A 42 -9.15 -6.81 1.58
N HIS A 43 -8.58 -6.32 0.47
CA HIS A 43 -7.52 -5.32 0.48
C HIS A 43 -8.03 -4.00 1.10
N ILE A 44 -9.21 -3.53 0.70
CA ILE A 44 -9.81 -2.31 1.26
C ILE A 44 -10.11 -2.46 2.76
N LEU A 45 -10.63 -3.60 3.21
CA LEU A 45 -10.87 -3.87 4.64
C LEU A 45 -9.57 -3.81 5.46
N LYS A 46 -8.47 -4.38 4.95
CA LYS A 46 -7.16 -4.32 5.62
C LYS A 46 -6.61 -2.89 5.66
N ALA A 47 -6.80 -2.11 4.59
CA ALA A 47 -6.42 -0.70 4.56
C ALA A 47 -7.21 0.11 5.60
N LYS A 48 -8.53 -0.10 5.72
CA LYS A 48 -9.37 0.52 6.76
C LYS A 48 -8.97 0.10 8.18
N ALA A 49 -8.63 -1.17 8.39
CA ALA A 49 -8.15 -1.60 9.70
C ALA A 49 -6.82 -0.92 10.09
N ALA A 50 -5.90 -0.76 9.13
CA ALA A 50 -4.64 -0.07 9.35
C ALA A 50 -4.84 1.45 9.58
N SER A 51 -5.83 2.07 8.92
CA SER A 51 -6.16 3.48 9.15
C SER A 51 -6.68 3.72 10.57
N GLU A 52 -7.56 2.85 11.08
CA GLU A 52 -8.04 2.93 12.46
C GLU A 52 -6.92 2.74 13.48
N LYS A 53 -5.99 1.80 13.22
CA LYS A 53 -4.78 1.63 14.04
C LYS A 53 -3.95 2.92 14.09
N LEU A 54 -3.69 3.54 12.93
CA LEU A 54 -2.96 4.81 12.86
C LEU A 54 -3.68 5.94 13.62
N ARG A 55 -5.01 6.07 13.43
CA ARG A 55 -5.81 7.08 14.14
C ARG A 55 -5.75 6.87 15.66
N SER A 56 -5.77 5.62 16.12
CA SER A 56 -5.60 5.29 17.54
C SER A 56 -4.22 5.69 18.06
N ILE A 57 -3.14 5.43 17.30
CA ILE A 57 -1.77 5.80 17.68
C ILE A 57 -1.67 7.33 17.84
N ILE A 58 -2.20 8.09 16.88
CA ILE A 58 -2.20 9.57 16.92
C ILE A 58 -3.00 10.08 18.13
N ARG A 59 -4.20 9.54 18.39
CA ARG A 59 -5.05 9.96 19.52
C ARG A 59 -4.47 9.59 20.89
N SER A 60 -3.70 8.50 20.98
CA SER A 60 -3.11 8.03 22.24
C SER A 60 -1.99 8.91 22.79
N GLY A 61 -1.66 10.03 22.13
CA GLY A 61 -0.90 11.12 22.75
C GLY A 61 0.59 10.84 23.03
N SER A 62 1.23 9.90 22.31
CA SER A 62 2.66 9.64 22.46
C SER A 62 3.58 10.67 21.76
N LEU A 63 3.17 11.94 21.68
CA LEU A 63 3.84 13.00 20.93
C LEU A 63 4.01 14.22 21.86
N SER A 64 4.98 14.14 22.78
CA SER A 64 5.01 15.01 23.98
C SER A 64 6.01 16.17 23.95
N GLU A 65 6.77 16.42 22.88
CA GLU A 65 7.70 17.58 22.87
C GLU A 65 7.74 18.40 21.56
N GLU A 66 8.02 19.70 21.69
CA GLU A 66 8.02 20.73 20.63
C GLU A 66 9.07 20.46 19.53
N ALA A 67 10.19 19.82 19.87
CA ALA A 67 11.18 19.31 18.91
C ALA A 67 10.65 18.10 18.10
N GLU A 68 9.72 17.33 18.66
CA GLU A 68 9.06 16.23 17.95
C GLU A 68 8.00 16.75 16.99
N LEU A 69 7.32 17.84 17.32
CA LEU A 69 6.35 18.57 16.47
C LEU A 69 6.95 19.08 15.15
N ARG A 70 8.23 19.46 15.12
CA ARG A 70 8.91 19.87 13.88
C ARG A 70 9.28 18.69 12.96
N GLN A 71 9.70 17.56 13.54
CA GLN A 71 9.89 16.31 12.78
C GLN A 71 8.56 15.61 12.45
N LEU A 72 7.49 16.01 13.13
CA LEU A 72 6.14 15.53 12.91
C LEU A 72 5.66 15.98 11.53
N LEU A 73 5.92 17.22 11.12
CA LEU A 73 5.36 17.80 9.88
C LEU A 73 5.45 16.87 8.66
N PRO A 74 6.63 16.34 8.26
CA PRO A 74 6.70 15.44 7.10
C PRO A 74 6.00 14.09 7.35
N THR A 75 6.20 13.50 8.53
CA THR A 75 5.66 12.17 8.86
C THR A 75 4.14 12.18 9.00
N THR A 76 3.57 13.21 9.63
CA THR A 76 2.12 13.42 9.71
C THR A 76 1.53 13.86 8.38
N ARG A 77 2.26 14.62 7.57
CA ARG A 77 1.82 14.94 6.21
C ARG A 77 1.66 13.66 5.40
N VAL A 78 2.66 12.77 5.44
CA VAL A 78 2.59 11.44 4.82
C VAL A 78 1.43 10.64 5.39
N ALA A 79 1.27 10.59 6.72
CA ALA A 79 0.16 9.88 7.36
C ALA A 79 -1.22 10.40 6.88
N SER A 80 -1.40 11.72 6.79
CA SER A 80 -2.62 12.34 6.26
C SER A 80 -2.85 11.96 4.81
N LEU A 81 -1.82 12.08 3.95
CA LEU A 81 -1.93 11.73 2.54
C LEU A 81 -2.30 10.26 2.34
N VAL A 82 -1.76 9.35 3.16
CA VAL A 82 -2.09 7.93 3.07
C VAL A 82 -3.52 7.66 3.61
N LEU A 83 -4.00 8.40 4.60
CA LEU A 83 -5.41 8.35 5.03
C LEU A 83 -6.36 8.84 3.91
N ASP A 84 -5.98 9.91 3.22
CA ASP A 84 -6.74 10.43 2.07
C ASP A 84 -6.72 9.43 0.91
N LEU A 85 -5.59 8.72 0.70
CA LEU A 85 -5.47 7.63 -0.27
C LEU A 85 -6.43 6.47 0.04
N VAL A 86 -6.57 6.07 1.32
CA VAL A 86 -7.55 5.04 1.70
C VAL A 86 -8.96 5.49 1.35
N THR A 87 -9.31 6.72 1.67
CA THR A 87 -10.63 7.30 1.37
C THR A 87 -10.89 7.29 -0.14
N SER A 88 -9.96 7.81 -0.92
CA SER A 88 -10.04 7.83 -2.39
C SER A 88 -10.16 6.42 -2.98
N SER A 89 -9.45 5.43 -2.41
CA SER A 89 -9.52 4.04 -2.87
C SER A 89 -10.90 3.42 -2.66
N VAL A 90 -11.60 3.80 -1.59
CA VAL A 90 -12.99 3.37 -1.32
C VAL A 90 -13.95 4.00 -2.32
N GLU A 91 -13.83 5.30 -2.57
CA GLU A 91 -14.67 6.00 -3.55
C GLU A 91 -14.50 5.44 -4.97
N ILE A 92 -13.27 5.09 -5.36
CA ILE A 92 -12.98 4.42 -6.63
C ILE A 92 -13.61 3.02 -6.66
N LEU A 93 -13.49 2.23 -5.59
CA LEU A 93 -14.15 0.91 -5.49
C LEU A 93 -15.66 1.04 -5.70
N ASP A 94 -16.31 1.97 -5.00
CA ASP A 94 -17.75 2.19 -5.09
C ASP A 94 -18.18 2.60 -6.51
N SER A 95 -17.39 3.47 -7.15
CA SER A 95 -17.61 3.90 -8.53
C SER A 95 -17.45 2.76 -9.53
N VAL A 96 -16.41 1.93 -9.37
CA VAL A 96 -16.16 0.75 -10.22
C VAL A 96 -17.25 -0.30 -10.01
N ASN A 97 -17.73 -0.50 -8.78
CA ASN A 97 -18.84 -1.40 -8.48
C ASN A 97 -20.14 -0.96 -9.17
N GLN A 98 -20.45 0.33 -9.17
CA GLN A 98 -21.59 0.87 -9.92
C GLN A 98 -21.45 0.62 -11.42
N LEU A 99 -20.27 0.90 -11.98
CA LEU A 99 -19.97 0.61 -13.39
C LEU A 99 -20.09 -0.88 -13.70
N ALA A 100 -19.59 -1.74 -12.82
CA ALA A 100 -19.62 -3.19 -12.97
C ALA A 100 -21.05 -3.73 -13.04
N VAL A 101 -21.98 -3.16 -12.27
CA VAL A 101 -23.41 -3.50 -12.34
C VAL A 101 -24.00 -3.08 -13.67
N LEU A 102 -23.78 -1.83 -14.10
CA LEU A 102 -24.32 -1.30 -15.37
C LEU A 102 -23.81 -2.10 -16.58
N MET A 103 -22.53 -2.46 -16.56
CA MET A 103 -21.86 -3.18 -17.64
C MET A 103 -21.89 -4.71 -17.48
N LYS A 104 -22.55 -5.22 -16.42
CA LYS A 104 -22.71 -6.65 -16.14
C LYS A 104 -21.37 -7.41 -16.11
N PHE A 105 -20.40 -6.88 -15.36
CA PHE A 105 -19.11 -7.54 -15.16
C PHE A 105 -19.30 -8.96 -14.61
N LYS A 106 -18.44 -9.88 -15.02
CA LYS A 106 -18.46 -11.26 -14.54
C LYS A 106 -17.71 -11.37 -13.22
N ILE A 107 -18.12 -12.26 -12.32
CA ILE A 107 -17.37 -12.49 -11.07
C ILE A 107 -16.32 -13.57 -11.30
N LEU A 108 -15.08 -13.33 -10.88
CA LEU A 108 -14.02 -14.35 -10.97
C LEU A 108 -14.29 -15.48 -9.97
N ALA A 109 -14.80 -16.61 -10.47
CA ALA A 109 -15.20 -17.76 -9.65
C ALA A 109 -14.04 -18.56 -9.01
N SER A 110 -12.77 -18.21 -9.26
CA SER A 110 -11.61 -18.92 -8.69
C SER A 110 -10.35 -18.06 -8.64
N LYS A 111 -9.46 -18.31 -7.67
CA LYS A 111 -8.19 -17.57 -7.48
C LYS A 111 -7.50 -17.27 -8.81
N PRO A 112 -7.02 -16.04 -9.05
CA PRO A 112 -6.33 -15.73 -10.30
C PRO A 112 -5.13 -16.67 -10.46
N LYS A 113 -5.10 -17.46 -11.53
CA LYS A 113 -3.86 -18.12 -11.97
C LYS A 113 -2.86 -17.00 -12.16
N ARG A 114 -1.75 -17.03 -11.39
CA ARG A 114 -0.65 -16.10 -11.59
C ARG A 114 -0.28 -16.16 -13.07
N LEU A 115 -0.57 -15.08 -13.81
CA LEU A 115 -0.05 -14.93 -15.16
C LEU A 115 1.46 -14.88 -14.98
N GLY A 116 2.14 -15.95 -15.39
CA GLY A 116 3.53 -16.18 -15.06
C GLY A 116 4.38 -14.96 -15.40
N SER A 117 5.16 -14.49 -14.42
CA SER A 117 6.30 -13.63 -14.66
C SER A 117 7.28 -14.35 -15.58
N LYS A 118 7.09 -14.25 -16.90
CA LYS A 118 8.17 -14.43 -17.85
C LYS A 118 8.96 -13.13 -17.87
N ASN A 119 9.94 -13.10 -16.98
CA ASN A 119 11.31 -12.58 -17.17
C ASN A 119 11.93 -12.41 -15.78
N ARG A 120 12.37 -13.53 -15.20
CA ARG A 120 13.43 -13.46 -14.19
C ARG A 120 14.70 -13.06 -14.93
N ILE A 121 15.25 -11.92 -14.58
CA ILE A 121 16.66 -11.60 -14.84
C ILE A 121 17.47 -12.66 -14.08
N PRO A 122 18.43 -13.36 -14.70
CA PRO A 122 19.29 -14.30 -13.98
C PRO A 122 20.00 -13.55 -12.85
N SER A 123 19.88 -14.06 -11.63
CA SER A 123 20.67 -13.64 -10.48
C SER A 123 22.13 -13.96 -10.81
N GLY A 124 22.87 -12.98 -11.30
CA GLY A 124 24.32 -13.07 -11.43
C GLY A 124 24.92 -13.20 -10.03
N ASN A 125 25.67 -14.27 -9.81
CA ASN A 125 26.45 -14.47 -8.59
C ASN A 125 27.43 -13.32 -8.45
N ILE A 126 27.23 -12.45 -7.45
CA ILE A 126 28.26 -11.51 -7.03
C ILE A 126 29.21 -12.31 -6.12
N GLY A 127 30.06 -13.11 -6.77
CA GLY A 127 31.30 -13.56 -6.15
C GLY A 127 32.23 -12.36 -6.03
N GLU A 128 32.80 -12.18 -4.85
CA GLU A 128 33.77 -11.14 -4.50
C GLU A 128 34.82 -10.93 -5.60
N ALA A 129 34.76 -9.77 -6.26
CA ALA A 129 35.89 -9.25 -7.01
C ALA A 129 36.62 -8.25 -6.11
N HIS A 130 37.67 -8.72 -5.45
CA HIS A 130 38.69 -7.83 -4.89
C HIS A 130 39.32 -7.04 -6.04
N ILE A 131 39.05 -5.74 -6.11
CA ILE A 131 39.79 -4.84 -6.99
C ILE A 131 41.10 -4.51 -6.28
N ALA A 132 42.20 -5.13 -6.73
CA ALA A 132 43.54 -4.64 -6.44
C ALA A 132 43.76 -3.34 -7.22
N ILE A 133 43.84 -2.22 -6.51
CA ILE A 133 44.31 -0.95 -7.08
C ILE A 133 45.83 -0.99 -7.02
N ASN A 134 46.46 -1.23 -8.18
CA ASN A 134 47.90 -1.01 -8.33
C ASN A 134 48.08 0.50 -8.59
N VAL A 135 48.70 1.21 -7.66
CA VAL A 135 49.20 2.56 -7.87
C VAL A 135 50.63 2.41 -8.37
N GLU A 136 50.88 2.82 -9.60
CA GLU A 136 52.22 3.09 -10.13
C GLU A 136 52.38 4.61 -10.27
#